data_AF-A0AAV0KS68-F1
#
_entry.id   AF-A0AAV0KS68-F1
#
_cell.length_a   1.000
_cell.length_b   1.000
_cell.length_c   1.000
_cell.angle_alpha   90.00
_cell.angle_beta   90.00
_cell.angle_gamma   90.00
#
_symmetry.space_group_name_H-M   'P 1'
#
loop_
_entity.id
_entity.type
_entity.pdbx_description
1 polymer ?
#
loop_
_entity_poly.entity_id
_entity_poly.type
_entity_poly.pdbx_seq_one_letter_code
_entity_poly.pdbx_strand_id
1 'polypeptide(L)'
;LVASLKFHDEQKPLFRAKVPLSILGLPFQSGIVADEAKELSLNLSTFFDSGSSFKVAYRPNDSWNPLSLVLKTGSGSSGSSDV
;
A
#
# COMPACT_ATOMS: atom_id res chain seq x y z
N LEU A 1 -9.76 -16.90 1.49
CA LEU A 1 -8.92 -15.79 2.01
C LEU A 1 -8.73 -16.00 3.49
N VAL A 2 -7.49 -16.16 3.95
CA VAL A 2 -7.17 -16.29 5.38
C VAL A 2 -6.73 -14.91 5.88
N ALA A 3 -7.47 -14.34 6.82
CA ALA A 3 -7.09 -13.13 7.53
C ALA A 3 -6.55 -13.52 8.91
N SER A 4 -5.28 -13.22 9.18
CA SER A 4 -4.62 -13.50 10.45
C SER A 4 -4.52 -12.23 11.27
N LEU A 5 -5.18 -12.18 12.42
CA LEU A 5 -5.14 -11.05 13.35
C LEU A 5 -4.12 -11.39 14.45
N LYS A 6 -2.99 -10.69 14.47
CA LYS A 6 -1.97 -10.85 15.53
C LYS A 6 -2.17 -9.74 16.54
N PHE A 7 -2.69 -10.08 17.72
CA PHE A 7 -2.75 -9.17 18.86
C PHE A 7 -1.42 -9.23 19.62
N HIS A 8 -0.74 -8.10 19.76
CA HIS A 8 0.45 -7.94 20.60
C HIS A 8 0.17 -6.80 21.57
N ASP A 9 0.23 -7.08 22.87
CA ASP A 9 -0.41 -6.32 23.96
C ASP A 9 0.16 -4.90 24.21
N GLU A 10 1.24 -4.48 23.52
CA GLU A 10 1.90 -3.19 23.79
C GLU A 10 1.96 -2.22 22.60
N GLN A 11 1.40 -2.61 21.44
CA GLN A 11 1.19 -1.72 20.29
C GLN A 11 -0.25 -1.85 19.83
N LYS A 12 -0.96 -0.71 19.76
CA LYS A 12 -2.36 -0.60 19.30
C LYS A 12 -2.65 -1.52 18.11
N PRO A 13 -3.82 -2.19 18.05
CA PRO A 13 -4.12 -3.19 17.04
C PRO A 13 -4.06 -2.61 15.62
N LEU A 14 -2.94 -2.84 14.95
CA LEU A 14 -2.76 -2.58 13.52
C LEU A 14 -3.54 -3.65 12.74
N PHE A 15 -4.74 -3.30 12.29
CA PHE A 15 -5.51 -4.18 11.41
C PHE A 15 -4.88 -4.15 10.02
N ARG A 16 -4.26 -5.26 9.61
CA ARG A 16 -3.68 -5.40 8.28
C ARG A 16 -4.30 -6.58 7.54
N ALA A 17 -5.03 -6.28 6.47
CA ALA A 17 -5.55 -7.29 5.56
C ALA A 17 -4.73 -7.25 4.25
N LYS A 18 -4.20 -8.39 3.82
CA LYS A 18 -3.57 -8.53 2.49
C LYS A 18 -4.51 -9.32 1.59
N VAL A 19 -4.78 -8.78 0.41
CA VAL A 19 -5.58 -9.46 -0.61
C VAL A 19 -4.69 -9.62 -1.85
N PRO A 20 -4.24 -10.84 -2.17
CA PRO A 20 -3.58 -11.09 -3.45
C PRO A 20 -4.62 -10.87 -4.56
N LEU A 21 -4.30 -10.02 -5.53
CA LEU A 21 -5.14 -9.75 -6.69
C LEU A 21 -4.36 -10.13 -7.94
N SER A 22 -5.02 -10.76 -8.89
CA SER A 22 -4.46 -11.00 -10.22
C SER A 22 -5.32 -10.28 -11.23
N ILE A 23 -4.78 -9.23 -11.87
CA ILE A 23 -5.48 -8.44 -12.87
C ILE A 23 -4.82 -8.76 -14.21
N LEU A 24 -5.60 -9.26 -15.18
CA LEU A 24 -5.11 -9.63 -16.52
C LEU A 24 -3.91 -10.60 -16.53
N GLY A 25 -3.82 -11.49 -15.53
CA GLY A 25 -2.72 -12.46 -15.41
C GLY A 25 -1.45 -11.92 -14.74
N LEU A 26 -1.42 -10.63 -14.38
CA LEU A 26 -0.30 -10.03 -13.65
C LEU A 26 -0.52 -10.14 -12.14
N PRO A 27 0.51 -10.51 -11.36
CA PRO A 27 0.42 -10.59 -9.91
C PRO A 27 0.45 -9.19 -9.27
N PHE A 28 -0.61 -8.83 -8.56
CA PHE A 28 -0.69 -7.64 -7.72
C PHE A 28 -0.76 -8.03 -6.25
N GLN A 29 -0.01 -7.30 -5.43
CA GLN A 29 -0.21 -7.28 -3.99
C GLN A 29 -1.11 -6.10 -3.67
N SER A 30 -2.22 -6.37 -2.98
CA SER A 30 -3.00 -5.30 -2.37
C SER A 30 -3.10 -5.51 -0.86
N GLY A 31 -3.28 -4.42 -0.13
CA GLY A 31 -3.46 -4.50 1.30
C GLY A 31 -4.08 -3.26 1.91
N ILE A 32 -4.89 -3.51 2.92
CA ILE A 32 -5.52 -2.50 3.77
C ILE A 32 -4.77 -2.50 5.10
N VAL A 33 -4.44 -1.32 5.60
CA VAL A 33 -3.90 -1.11 6.94
C VAL A 33 -4.79 -0.09 7.63
N ALA A 34 -5.39 -0.45 8.76
CA ALA A 34 -6.10 0.47 9.63
C ALA A 34 -5.43 0.45 11.00
N ASP A 35 -4.97 1.61 11.45
CA ASP A 35 -4.65 1.85 12.85
C ASP A 35 -5.90 2.44 13.51
N GLU A 36 -6.29 1.91 14.67
CA GLU A 36 -7.60 1.99 15.34
C GLU A 36 -8.24 3.39 15.38
N ALA A 37 -7.45 4.47 15.25
CA ALA A 37 -7.99 5.80 14.99
C ALA A 37 -7.07 6.73 14.17
N LYS A 38 -5.85 6.33 13.79
CA LYS A 38 -4.84 7.28 13.32
C LYS A 38 -4.70 7.34 11.80
N GLU A 39 -4.81 6.21 11.13
CA GLU A 39 -4.59 6.13 9.69
C GLU A 39 -5.26 4.87 9.10
N LEU A 40 -5.99 5.06 8.02
CA LEU A 40 -6.47 4.01 7.12
C LEU A 40 -5.72 4.12 5.81
N SER A 41 -5.05 3.08 5.34
CA SER A 41 -4.39 3.08 4.04
C SER A 41 -4.71 1.85 3.20
N LEU A 42 -4.90 2.09 1.91
CA LEU A 42 -5.09 1.11 0.86
C LEU A 42 -3.84 1.13 -0.02
N ASN A 43 -3.23 -0.02 -0.22
CA ASN A 43 -2.03 -0.19 -1.04
C ASN A 43 -2.35 -1.17 -2.15
N LEU A 44 -1.92 -0.87 -3.36
CA LEU A 44 -1.98 -1.72 -4.54
C LEU A 44 -0.65 -1.60 -5.28
N SER A 45 0.08 -2.68 -5.45
CA SER A 45 1.33 -2.68 -6.22
C SER A 45 1.48 -3.96 -7.01
N THR A 46 2.29 -3.92 -8.07
CA THR A 46 2.69 -5.15 -8.74
C THR A 46 3.75 -5.89 -7.91
N PHE A 47 3.97 -7.17 -8.23
CA PHE A 47 5.02 -7.98 -7.61
C PHE A 47 6.42 -7.77 -8.22
N PHE A 48 6.55 -6.97 -9.27
CA PHE A 48 7.82 -6.74 -9.96
C PHE A 48 8.64 -5.65 -9.24
N ASP A 49 9.98 -5.76 -9.25
CA ASP A 49 10.87 -4.80 -8.57
C ASP A 49 10.80 -3.38 -9.14
N SER A 50 10.67 -3.26 -10.46
CA SER A 50 10.35 -2.00 -11.16
C SER A 50 8.84 -1.78 -11.28
N GLY A 51 8.07 -2.35 -10.37
CA GLY A 51 6.61 -2.32 -10.40
C GLY A 51 6.02 -0.97 -10.06
N SER A 52 4.91 -0.62 -10.72
CA SER A 52 4.09 0.49 -10.28
C SER A 52 3.37 0.14 -8.96
N SER A 53 3.27 1.12 -8.07
CA SER A 53 2.47 1.07 -6.86
C SER A 53 1.58 2.30 -6.71
N PHE A 54 0.45 2.09 -6.06
CA PHE A 54 -0.56 3.07 -5.74
C PHE A 54 -0.92 2.90 -4.27
N LYS A 55 -0.86 3.98 -3.50
CA LYS A 55 -1.27 4.01 -2.09
C LYS A 55 -2.19 5.19 -1.86
N VAL A 56 -3.32 4.92 -1.24
CA VAL A 56 -4.21 5.94 -0.69
C VAL A 56 -4.18 5.80 0.83
N ALA A 57 -4.03 6.91 1.54
CA ALA A 57 -4.09 6.96 2.99
C ALA A 57 -5.07 8.05 3.43
N TYR A 58 -5.77 7.79 4.52
CA TYR A 58 -6.73 8.67 5.14
C TYR A 58 -6.43 8.76 6.63
N ARG A 59 -6.23 9.98 7.13
CA ARG A 59 -5.93 10.30 8.52
C ARG A 59 -7.05 11.18 9.07
N PRO A 60 -8.10 10.60 9.66
CA PRO A 60 -9.25 11.37 10.12
C PRO A 60 -8.90 12.43 11.18
N ASN A 61 -7.80 12.23 11.92
CA ASN A 61 -7.32 13.14 12.96
C ASN A 61 -6.33 14.20 12.48
N ASP A 62 -5.96 14.20 11.20
CA ASP A 62 -5.10 15.24 10.60
C ASP A 62 -5.98 16.25 9.85
N SER A 63 -6.41 17.30 10.54
CA SER A 63 -7.28 18.33 9.96
C SER A 63 -6.63 19.13 8.82
N TRP A 64 -5.29 19.08 8.70
CA TRP A 64 -4.55 19.80 7.67
C TRP A 64 -4.36 18.96 6.42
N ASN A 65 -4.14 17.65 6.58
CA ASN A 65 -3.95 16.72 5.49
C ASN A 65 -4.60 15.35 5.76
N PRO A 66 -5.95 15.29 5.75
CA PRO A 66 -6.66 14.07 6.08
C PRO A 66 -6.55 13.02 4.98
N LEU A 67 -6.16 13.37 3.75
CA LEU A 67 -6.11 12.44 2.62
C LEU A 67 -4.78 12.56 1.87
N SER A 68 -4.10 11.44 1.71
CA SER A 68 -2.82 11.34 1.01
C SER A 68 -2.92 10.30 -0.10
N LEU A 69 -2.36 10.63 -1.25
CA LEU A 69 -2.27 9.75 -2.41
C LEU A 69 -0.83 9.69 -2.89
N VAL A 70 -0.32 8.48 -3.06
CA VAL A 70 1.04 8.21 -3.52
C VAL A 70 0.95 7.30 -4.73
N LEU A 71 1.47 7.76 -5.86
CA LEU A 71 1.66 6.96 -7.06
C LEU A 71 3.16 6.81 -7.27
N LYS A 72 3.64 5.56 -7.29
CA LYS A 72 4.99 5.21 -7.71
C LYS A 72 4.85 4.51 -9.05
N THR A 73 5.35 5.12 -10.11
CA THR A 73 5.49 4.42 -11.39
C THR A 73 6.88 3.83 -11.47
N GLY A 74 6.97 2.58 -11.91
CA GLY A 74 8.25 1.94 -12.16
C GLY A 74 9.06 2.67 -13.21
N SER A 75 10.15 3.32 -12.80
CA SER A 75 11.19 3.76 -13.73
C SER A 75 12.20 2.62 -13.86
N GLY A 76 12.05 1.79 -14.89
CA GLY A 76 13.26 1.20 -15.48
C GLY A 76 14.18 2.36 -15.85
N SER A 77 15.47 2.27 -15.54
CA SER A 77 16.44 3.29 -15.91
C SER A 77 16.27 3.63 -17.39
N SER A 78 15.81 4.84 -17.71
CA SER A 78 16.13 5.41 -19.01
C SER A 78 17.63 5.66 -18.96
N GLY A 79 18.41 4.70 -19.44
CA GLY A 79 19.76 4.96 -19.91
C GLY A 79 19.61 5.93 -21.08
N SER A 80 19.59 7.22 -20.76
CA SER A 80 19.76 8.25 -21.77
C SER A 80 21.18 8.09 -22.29
N SER A 81 21.32 7.74 -23.55
CA SER A 81 22.61 7.57 -24.22
C SER A 81 23.46 8.82 -24.08
N ASP A 82 24.58 8.72 -23.37
CA ASP A 82 25.73 9.61 -23.58
C ASP A 82 26.43 9.13 -24.87
N VAL A 83 26.29 9.92 -25.94
CA VAL A 83 27.10 9.87 -27.17
C VAL A 83 27.70 11.25 -27.38
#